data_AF-W4KCH1-F1
#
_entry.id   AF-W4KCH1-F1
#
_cell.length_a   1.000
_cell.length_b   1.000
_cell.length_c   1.000
_cell.angle_alpha   90.00
_cell.angle_beta   90.00
_cell.angle_gamma   90.00
#
_symmetry.space_group_name_H-M   'P 1'
#
loop_
_entity.id
_entity.type
_entity.pdbx_description
1 polymer ?
#
loop_
_entity_poly.entity_id
_entity_poly.type
_entity_poly.pdbx_seq_one_letter_code
_entity_poly.pdbx_strand_id
1 'polypeptide(L)' 'MQNHYNVAYREEEREMMPLLKHLGVGTIPWSLLARGATTRPLSETTNRAKNDH' A
#
# COMPACT_ATOMS: atom_id res chain seq x y z
N MET A 1 -8.24 -8.07 -7.82
CA MET A 1 -7.27 -8.60 -6.84
C MET A 1 -7.10 -7.58 -5.71
N GLN A 2 -6.86 -8.03 -4.47
CA GLN A 2 -6.56 -7.14 -3.34
C GLN A 2 -5.07 -7.26 -2.98
N ASN A 3 -4.27 -6.27 -3.38
CA ASN A 3 -2.80 -6.35 -3.29
C ASN A 3 -2.30 -5.40 -2.21
N HIS A 4 -1.20 -5.74 -1.54
CA HIS A 4 -0.53 -4.76 -0.68
C HIS A 4 0.22 -3.76 -1.56
N TYR A 5 -0.26 -2.53 -1.65
CA TYR A 5 0.35 -1.53 -2.53
C TYR A 5 0.12 -0.12 -1.99
N ASN A 6 1.22 0.61 -1.82
CA ASN A 6 1.23 2.01 -1.37
C ASN A 6 2.56 2.67 -1.77
N VAL A 7 2.71 3.97 -1.49
CA VAL A 7 3.91 4.71 -1.88
C VAL A 7 5.21 4.17 -1.27
N ALA A 8 5.13 3.47 -0.13
CA ALA A 8 6.29 2.86 0.53
C ALA A 8 6.56 1.42 0.05
N TYR A 9 5.60 0.74 -0.58
CA TYR A 9 5.72 -0.63 -1.07
C TYR A 9 5.09 -0.78 -2.47
N ARG A 10 5.95 -0.95 -3.48
CA ARG A 10 5.56 -0.95 -4.91
C ARG A 10 6.04 -2.18 -5.70
N GLU A 11 6.41 -3.27 -5.02
CA GLU A 11 6.90 -4.50 -5.68
C GLU A 11 5.88 -5.08 -6.68
N GLU A 12 4.58 -4.89 -6.40
CA GLU A 12 3.48 -5.31 -7.26
C GLU A 12 3.57 -4.77 -8.69
N GLU A 13 4.27 -3.66 -8.92
CA GLU A 13 4.47 -3.11 -10.26
C GLU A 13 5.37 -3.97 -11.15
N ARG A 14 6.24 -4.78 -10.55
CA ARG A 14 7.25 -5.55 -11.28
C ARG A 14 6.64 -6.64 -12.16
N GLU A 15 5.63 -7.33 -11.63
CA GLU A 15 5.03 -8.49 -12.30
C GLU A 15 3.50 -8.54 -12.16
N MET A 16 2.98 -8.21 -10.97
CA MET A 16 1.55 -8.39 -10.68
C MET A 16 0.65 -7.40 -11.41
N MET A 17 0.97 -6.09 -11.40
CA MET A 17 0.16 -5.09 -12.10
C MET A 17 0.16 -5.29 -13.64
N PRO A 18 1.29 -5.55 -14.30
CA PRO A 18 1.30 -5.92 -15.71
C PRO A 18 0.46 -7.16 -16.01
N LEU A 19 0.55 -8.21 -15.19
CA LEU A 19 -0.23 -9.44 -15.34
C LEU A 19 -1.74 -9.17 -15.22
N LEU A 20 -2.15 -8.46 -14.17
CA LEU A 20 -3.56 -8.11 -13.96
C LEU A 20 -4.12 -7.29 -15.13
N LYS A 21 -3.33 -6.36 -15.66
CA LYS A 21 -3.70 -5.58 -16.86
C LYS A 21 -3.87 -6.48 -18.09
N HIS A 22 -2.97 -7.44 -18.31
CA HIS A 22 -3.07 -8.38 -19.42
C HIS A 22 -4.32 -9.27 -19.32
N LEU A 23 -4.67 -9.70 -18.11
CA LEU A 23 -5.84 -10.55 -17.85
C LEU A 23 -7.16 -9.77 -17.79
N GLY A 24 -7.14 -8.44 -17.90
CA GLY A 24 -8.34 -7.60 -17.76
C GLY A 24 -8.93 -7.59 -16.36
N VAL A 25 -8.11 -7.82 -15.32
CA VAL A 25 -8.55 -7.91 -13.92
C VAL A 25 -8.23 -6.60 -13.18
N GLY A 26 -9.25 -5.99 -12.57
CA GLY A 26 -9.08 -4.82 -11.72
C GLY A 26 -8.38 -5.13 -10.39
N THR A 27 -7.74 -4.12 -9.81
CA THR A 27 -7.08 -4.21 -8.49
C THR A 27 -7.66 -3.21 -7.49
N ILE A 28 -7.73 -3.62 -6.23
CA ILE A 28 -8.13 -2.79 -5.09
C ILE A 28 -6.97 -2.85 -4.08
N PRO A 29 -6.13 -1.83 -4.00
CA PRO A 29 -4.97 -1.85 -3.12
C PRO A 29 -5.37 -1.84 -1.64
N TRP A 30 -4.82 -2.79 -0.89
CA TRP A 30 -4.87 -2.84 0.56
C TRP A 30 -3.75 -1.98 1.15
N SER A 31 -4.03 -1.38 2.32
CA SER A 31 -3.09 -0.51 3.04
C SER A 31 -2.56 0.66 2.21
N LEU A 32 -3.45 1.33 1.45
CA LEU A 32 -3.14 2.49 0.61
C LEU A 32 -2.31 3.59 1.31
N LEU A 33 -2.56 3.82 2.60
CA LEU A 33 -1.90 4.87 3.39
C LEU A 33 -0.74 4.34 4.24
N ALA A 34 -0.24 3.13 3.97
CA ALA A 34 0.79 2.47 4.77
C ALA A 34 0.49 2.56 6.28
N ARG A 35 -0.74 2.16 6.66
CA ARG A 35 -1.24 2.26 8.05
C ARG A 35 -1.26 3.68 8.66
N GLY A 36 -1.29 4.72 7.83
CA GLY A 36 -1.28 6.13 8.22
C GLY A 36 0.14 6.74 8.31
N ALA A 37 1.17 6.00 7.92
CA ALA A 37 2.54 6.53 7.90
C ALA A 37 2.70 7.65 6.87
N THR A 38 1.93 7.61 5.78
CA THR A 38 2.02 8.57 4.66
C THR A 38 1.12 9.80 4.84
N THR A 39 0.52 9.98 6.03
CA THR A 39 -0.42 11.08 6.31
C THR A 39 0.06 12.01 7.42
N ARG A 40 1.37 11.98 7.74
CA ARG A 40 1.99 12.80 8.77
C ARG A 40 3.46 13.12 8.42
N PRO A 41 4.07 14.14 9.03
CA PRO A 41 5.51 14.32 9.01
C PRO A 41 6.25 13.09 9.56
N LEU A 42 7.41 12.77 8.98
CA LEU A 42 8.24 11.62 9.38
C LEU A 42 8.70 11.69 10.85
N SER A 43 8.94 12.90 11.35
CA SER A 43 9.40 13.18 12.72
C SER A 43 8.34 13.00 13.81
N GLU A 44 7.06 12.87 13.47
CA GLU A 44 5.96 12.80 14.43
C GLU A 44 5.51 11.35 14.66
N THR A 45 5.17 10.98 15.90
CA THR A 45 4.63 9.64 16.20
C THR A 45 3.16 9.75 16.63
N THR A 46 2.28 8.99 15.98
CA THR A 46 0.84 8.96 16.31
C THR A 46 0.52 7.84 17.29
N ASN A 47 -0.59 7.99 18.04
CA ASN A 47 -1.11 6.92 18.89
C ASN A 47 -1.43 5.65 18.08
N ARG A 48 -1.90 5.80 16.83
CA ARG A 48 -2.11 4.67 15.91
C ARG A 48 -0.81 3.90 15.68
N ALA A 49 0.30 4.61 15.37
CA ALA A 49 1.59 3.97 15.12
C ALA A 49 2.16 3.26 16.36
N LYS A 50 1.87 3.77 17.57
CA LYS A 50 2.31 3.13 18.83
C LYS A 50 1.56 1.84 19.17
N ASN A 51 0.30 1.73 18.72
CA ASN A 51 -0.59 0.62 19.03
C ASN A 51 -0.84 -0.30 17.82
N ASP A 52 -0.01 -0.18 16.79
CA ASP A 52 -0.09 -1.00 15.57
C ASP A 52 0.69 -2.31 15.83
N HIS A 53 -0.03 -3.35 16.27
CA HIS A 53 0.49 -4.70 16.53
C HIS A 53 0.37 -5.61 15.30
#